data_AF-A0AAW9PZ15-F1
#
_entry.id   AF-A0AAW9PZ15-F1
#
_cell.length_a   1.000
_cell.length_b   1.000
_cell.length_c   1.000
_cell.angle_alpha   90.00
_cell.angle_beta   90.00
_cell.angle_gamma   90.00
#
_symmetry.space_group_name_H-M   'P 1'
#
loop_
_entity.id
_entity.type
_entity.pdbx_description
1 polymer ?
#
loop_
_entity_poly.entity_id
_entity_poly.type
_entity_poly.pdbx_seq_one_letter_code
_entity_poly.pdbx_strand_id
1 'polypeptide(L)'
;MGILSSWFSKSGKQQPASSASPSPTTSSHPSAAQTSSNSPAPSPAPIAPTLAQLEAELQQASASQVKNTKPIPKSSHKWLNKLIWTGVLLGIPAGAIAIANLPYPAIRQPVAKNAPILLVPSYMEIEANYKKALANIEEARQLIESPTSPQDLDRGSEKLKEGKTALDAIPLWFVADWAEYSSTYRWVGYDWRFSPAGLQSARVKVGQLEAKVFQEQNAQQTLVTADRGLTTAKSQYQQTQSATDRKIAVQAWQAAIDQLAQIPSTTLAGKIAQQKVVSAKREFQEIAGLLAGNERTNAYLTAGLELSTKAAELGRNPPHSADRWREISTLWEQSIRQLEQITPQDPDGYKEAQRLLSEYRASLIEVRIRIKNEEEAIRAVESANRQIADLWRNFPTKLSPENRNRAIASLFSINAELEKVKSGTTIYLKARELQLDVQQKLKELQKAP
;
A
#
# COMPACT_ATOMS: atom_id res chain seq x y z
N MET A 1 -54.01 37.24 19.15
CA MET A 1 -55.21 38.07 19.42
C MET A 1 -55.55 38.88 18.18
N GLY A 2 -56.77 38.76 17.66
CA GLY A 2 -57.37 39.71 16.71
C GLY A 2 -58.35 40.59 17.47
N ILE A 3 -58.47 41.87 17.07
CA ILE A 3 -59.35 42.85 17.75
C ILE A 3 -60.70 43.03 17.02
N LEU A 4 -60.81 42.54 15.78
CA LEU A 4 -62.00 42.67 14.93
C LEU A 4 -62.93 41.44 14.96
N SER A 5 -62.36 40.23 15.10
CA SER A 5 -63.10 38.97 14.95
C SER A 5 -63.84 38.46 16.20
N SER A 6 -63.88 39.23 17.31
CA SER A 6 -64.54 38.83 18.56
C SER A 6 -65.94 39.42 18.77
N TRP A 7 -66.48 40.17 17.81
CA TRP A 7 -67.76 40.89 17.95
C TRP A 7 -68.93 40.24 17.20
N PHE A 8 -68.72 39.13 16.48
CA PHE A 8 -69.77 38.38 15.81
C PHE A 8 -69.67 36.86 16.07
N SER A 9 -70.84 36.22 16.18
CA SER A 9 -71.07 34.79 16.45
C SER A 9 -70.87 34.30 17.90
N LYS A 10 -71.60 33.22 18.23
CA LYS A 10 -71.84 32.70 19.59
C LYS A 10 -72.25 31.22 19.51
N SER A 11 -71.92 30.43 20.53
CA SER A 11 -72.22 29.00 20.73
C SER A 11 -71.39 27.97 19.94
N GLY A 12 -71.28 26.75 20.49
CA GLY A 12 -70.44 25.64 20.02
C GLY A 12 -69.66 24.97 21.17
N LYS A 13 -69.54 23.63 21.19
CA LYS A 13 -68.93 22.82 22.27
C LYS A 13 -68.01 21.72 21.72
N GLN A 14 -66.98 21.35 22.52
CA GLN A 14 -66.30 20.02 22.66
C GLN A 14 -65.70 19.38 21.35
N GLN A 15 -64.42 19.01 21.19
CA GLN A 15 -63.41 18.28 22.02
C GLN A 15 -63.73 16.75 22.18
N PRO A 16 -62.74 15.83 22.38
CA PRO A 16 -61.93 15.20 21.30
C PRO A 16 -61.74 13.64 21.41
N ALA A 17 -61.04 13.01 20.45
CA ALA A 17 -60.38 11.68 20.52
C ALA A 17 -59.25 11.61 19.45
N SER A 18 -58.12 10.87 19.50
CA SER A 18 -57.73 9.56 20.08
C SER A 18 -58.27 8.35 19.28
N SER A 19 -57.51 7.33 18.87
CA SER A 19 -56.06 6.97 18.90
C SER A 19 -55.80 5.94 17.74
N ALA A 20 -54.75 5.11 17.56
CA ALA A 20 -53.59 4.61 18.33
C ALA A 20 -52.48 4.05 17.36
N SER A 21 -51.58 3.16 17.80
CA SER A 21 -50.64 2.38 16.93
C SER A 21 -50.28 1.00 17.54
N PRO A 22 -49.97 -0.04 16.74
CA PRO A 22 -49.51 -1.35 17.24
C PRO A 22 -48.00 -1.61 17.03
N SER A 23 -47.48 -2.67 17.69
CA SER A 23 -46.07 -3.10 17.70
C SER A 23 -45.73 -4.17 16.62
N PRO A 24 -44.43 -4.42 16.32
CA PRO A 24 -44.01 -5.38 15.28
C PRO A 24 -43.75 -6.82 15.79
N THR A 25 -43.68 -7.77 14.86
CA THR A 25 -43.29 -9.19 15.08
C THR A 25 -42.03 -9.59 14.30
N THR A 26 -41.46 -10.76 14.63
CA THR A 26 -40.06 -11.16 14.37
C THR A 26 -39.88 -12.28 13.32
N SER A 27 -38.61 -12.56 12.99
CA SER A 27 -38.08 -13.71 12.22
C SER A 27 -38.25 -13.63 10.68
N SER A 28 -37.49 -14.37 9.84
CA SER A 28 -36.60 -15.52 10.12
C SER A 28 -35.38 -15.61 9.18
N HIS A 29 -34.47 -16.56 9.48
CA HIS A 29 -33.36 -17.01 8.61
C HIS A 29 -33.85 -17.68 7.31
N PRO A 30 -32.94 -17.85 6.33
CA PRO A 30 -32.79 -19.13 5.63
C PRO A 30 -31.44 -19.82 5.90
N SER A 31 -31.36 -21.09 5.51
CA SER A 31 -30.23 -22.02 5.76
C SER A 31 -29.38 -22.28 4.51
N ALA A 32 -28.21 -22.91 4.70
CA ALA A 32 -27.32 -23.35 3.63
C ALA A 32 -27.79 -24.66 2.95
N ALA A 33 -27.31 -24.87 1.72
CA ALA A 33 -27.29 -26.15 1.02
C ALA A 33 -26.01 -26.25 0.17
N GLN A 34 -25.42 -27.45 0.07
CA GLN A 34 -24.23 -27.73 -0.75
C GLN A 34 -24.61 -28.54 -2.00
N THR A 35 -23.93 -28.25 -3.11
CA THR A 35 -23.73 -29.21 -4.22
C THR A 35 -22.28 -29.09 -4.71
N SER A 36 -21.75 -30.18 -5.28
CA SER A 36 -20.31 -30.39 -5.47
C SER A 36 -19.93 -30.74 -6.90
N SER A 37 -18.86 -30.14 -7.45
CA SER A 37 -18.27 -30.56 -8.72
C SER A 37 -16.74 -30.34 -8.76
N ASN A 38 -16.01 -31.46 -8.60
CA ASN A 38 -14.62 -31.76 -8.95
C ASN A 38 -13.69 -30.66 -9.51
N SER A 39 -12.70 -30.28 -8.70
CA SER A 39 -11.24 -30.34 -8.97
C SER A 39 -10.58 -29.63 -10.18
N PRO A 40 -9.25 -29.34 -10.12
CA PRO A 40 -8.32 -29.51 -8.99
C PRO A 40 -7.83 -28.18 -8.41
N ALA A 41 -7.48 -28.18 -7.11
CA ALA A 41 -6.67 -27.10 -6.52
C ALA A 41 -5.21 -27.20 -7.01
N PRO A 42 -4.48 -26.07 -7.15
CA PRO A 42 -3.04 -26.12 -7.41
C PRO A 42 -2.33 -26.79 -6.24
N SER A 43 -1.46 -27.76 -6.55
CA SER A 43 -0.64 -28.41 -5.52
C SER A 43 0.32 -27.41 -4.87
N PRO A 44 0.57 -27.48 -3.55
CA PRO A 44 1.67 -26.74 -2.95
C PRO A 44 2.99 -27.16 -3.61
N ALA A 45 3.88 -26.20 -3.84
CA ALA A 45 5.20 -26.46 -4.39
C ALA A 45 5.98 -27.46 -3.51
N PRO A 46 6.86 -28.30 -4.08
CA PRO A 46 7.63 -29.27 -3.32
C PRO A 46 8.46 -28.56 -2.25
N ILE A 47 8.23 -28.94 -0.99
CA ILE A 47 9.04 -28.49 0.15
C ILE A 47 10.47 -28.93 -0.12
N ALA A 48 11.43 -27.99 -0.06
CA ALA A 48 12.83 -28.31 -0.25
C ALA A 48 13.27 -29.38 0.77
N PRO A 49 14.00 -30.44 0.36
CA PRO A 49 14.37 -31.53 1.26
C PRO A 49 15.17 -30.98 2.44
N THR A 50 14.72 -31.33 3.64
CA THR A 50 15.44 -30.95 4.86
C THR A 50 16.78 -31.66 4.93
N LEU A 51 17.79 -31.06 5.59
CA LEU A 51 19.17 -31.60 5.64
C LEU A 51 19.23 -33.10 6.00
N ALA A 52 18.41 -33.53 6.96
CA ALA A 52 18.33 -34.94 7.37
C ALA A 52 17.89 -35.92 6.26
N GLN A 53 17.12 -35.45 5.25
CA GLN A 53 16.72 -36.28 4.11
C GLN A 53 17.85 -36.39 3.07
N LEU A 54 18.57 -35.29 2.82
CA LEU A 54 19.77 -35.29 1.97
C LEU A 54 20.91 -36.13 2.57
N GLU A 55 21.09 -36.09 3.89
CA GLU A 55 22.04 -36.96 4.60
C GLU A 55 21.63 -38.44 4.54
N ALA A 56 20.34 -38.75 4.66
CA ALA A 56 19.84 -40.12 4.51
C ALA A 56 20.03 -40.66 3.07
N GLU A 57 19.83 -39.83 2.05
CA GLU A 57 20.02 -40.20 0.64
C GLU A 57 21.51 -40.46 0.32
N LEU A 58 22.42 -39.61 0.84
CA LEU A 58 23.88 -39.84 0.78
C LEU A 58 24.32 -41.10 1.54
N GLN A 59 23.68 -41.44 2.65
CA GLN A 59 23.95 -42.67 3.39
C GLN A 59 23.44 -43.93 2.66
N GLN A 60 22.30 -43.86 1.97
CA GLN A 60 21.83 -44.98 1.13
C GLN A 60 22.68 -45.17 -0.15
N ALA A 61 23.14 -44.07 -0.76
CA ALA A 61 24.06 -44.12 -1.89
C ALA A 61 25.40 -44.78 -1.50
N SER A 62 25.95 -44.45 -0.34
CA SER A 62 27.22 -45.02 0.15
C SER A 62 27.11 -46.45 0.71
N ALA A 63 25.93 -46.88 1.16
CA ALA A 63 25.68 -48.28 1.55
C ALA A 63 25.66 -49.26 0.35
N SER A 64 25.55 -48.76 -0.88
CA SER A 64 25.22 -49.56 -2.07
C SER A 64 26.45 -50.04 -2.90
N GLN A 65 27.63 -50.20 -2.29
CA GLN A 65 28.83 -50.66 -3.02
C GLN A 65 29.65 -51.77 -2.34
N VAL A 66 29.03 -52.66 -1.54
CA VAL A 66 29.68 -53.88 -1.03
C VAL A 66 28.82 -55.13 -1.24
N LYS A 67 28.99 -55.79 -2.42
CA LYS A 67 28.91 -57.25 -2.67
C LYS A 67 28.82 -57.55 -4.18
N ASN A 68 29.85 -58.21 -4.74
CA ASN A 68 29.72 -59.34 -5.68
C ASN A 68 31.09 -59.76 -6.22
N THR A 69 31.86 -60.52 -5.43
CA THR A 69 32.92 -61.37 -5.95
C THR A 69 32.30 -62.65 -6.51
N LYS A 70 32.72 -63.09 -7.70
CA LYS A 70 32.43 -64.42 -8.26
C LYS A 70 33.72 -65.10 -8.74
N PRO A 71 33.78 -66.44 -8.77
CA PRO A 71 35.04 -67.17 -8.66
C PRO A 71 35.80 -67.36 -9.98
N ILE A 72 37.11 -67.62 -9.82
CA ILE A 72 38.07 -67.93 -10.89
C ILE A 72 37.84 -69.35 -11.42
N PRO A 73 37.71 -69.57 -12.75
CA PRO A 73 37.82 -70.89 -13.37
C PRO A 73 39.29 -71.30 -13.55
N LYS A 74 39.61 -72.60 -13.42
CA LYS A 74 40.98 -73.13 -13.51
C LYS A 74 41.30 -73.76 -14.88
N SER A 75 42.34 -73.26 -15.54
CA SER A 75 43.23 -74.01 -16.45
C SER A 75 44.63 -73.35 -16.36
N SER A 76 45.77 -74.05 -16.28
CA SER A 76 46.30 -75.11 -17.15
C SER A 76 46.54 -74.56 -18.57
N HIS A 77 47.75 -74.12 -18.95
CA HIS A 77 48.99 -74.90 -18.86
C HIS A 77 50.30 -74.07 -18.77
N LYS A 78 51.34 -74.78 -18.32
CA LYS A 78 52.80 -74.52 -18.32
C LYS A 78 53.33 -73.50 -19.38
N TRP A 79 53.88 -72.35 -18.94
CA TRP A 79 55.05 -71.72 -19.61
C TRP A 79 55.88 -70.74 -18.75
N LEU A 80 55.38 -70.32 -17.58
CA LEU A 80 55.97 -69.24 -16.77
C LEU A 80 57.19 -69.64 -15.92
N ASN A 81 58.28 -70.15 -16.51
CA ASN A 81 59.53 -70.35 -15.76
C ASN A 81 60.82 -70.37 -16.63
N LYS A 82 61.19 -69.21 -17.22
CA LYS A 82 62.57 -68.81 -17.64
C LYS A 82 62.53 -67.49 -18.45
N LEU A 83 62.57 -66.31 -17.80
CA LEU A 83 62.95 -65.00 -18.39
C LEU A 83 62.95 -63.86 -17.34
N ILE A 84 63.72 -64.00 -16.25
CA ILE A 84 63.75 -63.00 -15.15
C ILE A 84 65.08 -62.20 -15.08
N TRP A 85 66.14 -62.62 -15.80
CA TRP A 85 67.53 -62.22 -15.46
C TRP A 85 68.37 -61.59 -16.59
N THR A 86 67.77 -61.06 -17.66
CA THR A 86 68.49 -60.30 -18.71
C THR A 86 67.66 -59.09 -19.17
N GLY A 87 67.85 -57.93 -18.51
CA GLY A 87 67.10 -56.71 -18.85
C GLY A 87 67.41 -55.47 -18.00
N VAL A 88 68.52 -55.45 -17.24
CA VAL A 88 68.91 -54.30 -16.40
C VAL A 88 69.87 -53.40 -17.16
N LEU A 89 69.32 -52.55 -18.05
CA LEU A 89 69.89 -51.28 -18.53
C LEU A 89 68.90 -50.63 -19.52
N LEU A 90 68.65 -49.32 -19.38
CA LEU A 90 67.89 -48.48 -20.33
C LEU A 90 66.45 -48.91 -20.66
N GLY A 91 65.65 -49.29 -19.66
CA GLY A 91 64.20 -49.46 -19.84
C GLY A 91 63.43 -49.58 -18.53
N ILE A 92 62.90 -48.47 -17.99
CA ILE A 92 61.91 -48.52 -16.91
C ILE A 92 60.56 -48.86 -17.54
N PRO A 93 59.93 -50.02 -17.25
CA PRO A 93 58.61 -50.31 -17.78
C PRO A 93 57.58 -49.36 -17.16
N ALA A 94 56.69 -48.78 -17.98
CA ALA A 94 55.74 -47.75 -17.54
C ALA A 94 54.86 -48.18 -16.35
N GLY A 95 54.58 -49.49 -16.21
CA GLY A 95 53.88 -50.04 -15.04
C GLY A 95 54.62 -49.86 -13.71
N ALA A 96 55.96 -49.83 -13.70
CA ALA A 96 56.73 -49.55 -12.48
C ALA A 96 56.59 -48.09 -12.04
N ILE A 97 56.51 -47.16 -13.00
CA ILE A 97 56.23 -45.74 -12.73
C ILE A 97 54.81 -45.58 -12.16
N ALA A 98 53.82 -46.27 -12.74
CA ALA A 98 52.45 -46.26 -12.24
C ALA A 98 52.32 -46.78 -10.79
N ILE A 99 53.04 -47.86 -10.44
CA ILE A 99 53.06 -48.41 -9.07
C ILE A 99 53.82 -47.46 -8.11
N ALA A 100 54.95 -46.90 -8.53
CA ALA A 100 55.72 -45.95 -7.73
C ALA A 100 54.96 -44.65 -7.43
N ASN A 101 54.05 -44.24 -8.34
CA ASN A 101 53.25 -43.02 -8.20
C ASN A 101 52.03 -43.16 -7.26
N LEU A 102 51.69 -44.37 -6.82
CA LEU A 102 50.49 -44.63 -6.00
C LEU A 102 50.46 -43.75 -4.72
N PRO A 103 49.29 -43.25 -4.29
CA PRO A 103 49.14 -42.40 -3.11
C PRO A 103 49.15 -43.21 -1.79
N TYR A 104 50.08 -44.17 -1.66
CA TYR A 104 50.22 -45.02 -0.49
C TYR A 104 51.56 -44.76 0.23
N PRO A 105 51.57 -44.24 1.47
CA PRO A 105 52.79 -43.76 2.14
C PRO A 105 53.91 -44.80 2.24
N ALA A 106 53.58 -46.07 2.51
CA ALA A 106 54.58 -47.13 2.65
C ALA A 106 55.27 -47.54 1.32
N ILE A 107 54.74 -47.11 0.17
CA ILE A 107 55.42 -47.23 -1.13
C ILE A 107 56.14 -45.91 -1.47
N ARG A 108 55.49 -44.76 -1.24
CA ARG A 108 56.05 -43.44 -1.58
C ARG A 108 57.30 -43.06 -0.79
N GLN A 109 57.36 -43.34 0.52
CA GLN A 109 58.54 -42.98 1.33
C GLN A 109 59.82 -43.70 0.88
N PRO A 110 59.83 -45.03 0.64
CA PRO A 110 60.97 -45.72 0.02
C PRO A 110 61.34 -45.17 -1.37
N VAL A 111 60.36 -44.86 -2.23
CA VAL A 111 60.62 -44.32 -3.58
C VAL A 111 61.24 -42.93 -3.49
N ALA A 112 60.74 -42.04 -2.63
CA ALA A 112 61.27 -40.69 -2.46
C ALA A 112 62.73 -40.71 -1.94
N LYS A 113 63.05 -41.65 -1.05
CA LYS A 113 64.39 -41.77 -0.43
C LYS A 113 65.42 -42.43 -1.35
N ASN A 114 65.02 -43.29 -2.30
CA ASN A 114 65.95 -44.05 -3.16
C ASN A 114 65.90 -43.70 -4.67
N ALA A 115 64.77 -43.20 -5.16
CA ALA A 115 64.54 -42.89 -6.59
C ALA A 115 63.64 -41.65 -6.78
N PRO A 116 64.00 -40.48 -6.18
CA PRO A 116 63.11 -39.31 -6.09
C PRO A 116 62.57 -38.80 -7.44
N ILE A 117 63.33 -38.97 -8.53
CA ILE A 117 62.95 -38.53 -9.88
C ILE A 117 61.61 -39.15 -10.34
N LEU A 118 61.25 -40.36 -9.88
CA LEU A 118 60.02 -41.05 -10.27
C LEU A 118 58.73 -40.36 -9.81
N LEU A 119 58.80 -39.52 -8.77
CA LEU A 119 57.63 -38.82 -8.20
C LEU A 119 57.43 -37.42 -8.78
N VAL A 120 58.42 -36.88 -9.50
CA VAL A 120 58.40 -35.51 -10.05
C VAL A 120 57.14 -35.21 -10.89
N PRO A 121 56.64 -36.09 -11.78
CA PRO A 121 55.43 -35.80 -12.55
C PRO A 121 54.18 -35.54 -11.69
N SER A 122 53.99 -36.31 -10.61
CA SER A 122 52.87 -36.11 -9.68
C SER A 122 53.03 -34.87 -8.80
N TYR A 123 54.27 -34.52 -8.42
CA TYR A 123 54.49 -33.26 -7.72
C TYR A 123 54.26 -32.05 -8.64
N MET A 124 54.66 -32.12 -9.92
CA MET A 124 54.33 -31.11 -10.92
C MET A 124 52.81 -30.94 -11.12
N GLU A 125 52.05 -32.04 -11.09
CA GLU A 125 50.58 -32.00 -11.14
C GLU A 125 49.97 -31.29 -9.92
N ILE A 126 50.44 -31.61 -8.70
CA ILE A 126 49.96 -30.97 -7.47
C ILE A 126 50.32 -29.47 -7.43
N GLU A 127 51.53 -29.11 -7.85
CA GLU A 127 51.99 -27.73 -7.98
C GLU A 127 51.23 -26.96 -9.08
N ALA A 128 50.86 -27.62 -10.19
CA ALA A 128 50.01 -27.04 -11.22
C ALA A 128 48.58 -26.79 -10.73
N ASN A 129 48.00 -27.74 -9.99
CA ASN A 129 46.69 -27.57 -9.33
C ASN A 129 46.74 -26.44 -8.29
N TYR A 130 47.79 -26.35 -7.47
CA TYR A 130 47.97 -25.25 -6.52
C TYR A 130 48.13 -23.88 -7.22
N LYS A 131 48.95 -23.80 -8.29
CA LYS A 131 49.10 -22.57 -9.10
C LYS A 131 47.76 -22.16 -9.75
N LYS A 132 47.02 -23.11 -10.33
CA LYS A 132 45.67 -22.88 -10.90
C LYS A 132 44.68 -22.41 -9.83
N ALA A 133 44.71 -23.02 -8.65
CA ALA A 133 43.86 -22.64 -7.53
C ALA A 133 44.11 -21.19 -7.10
N LEU A 134 45.37 -20.80 -6.88
CA LEU A 134 45.71 -19.42 -6.51
C LEU A 134 45.28 -18.39 -7.57
N ALA A 135 45.48 -18.69 -8.86
CA ALA A 135 45.04 -17.80 -9.94
C ALA A 135 43.52 -17.62 -9.96
N ASN A 136 42.77 -18.72 -9.95
CA ASN A 136 41.30 -18.69 -9.93
C ASN A 136 40.73 -18.05 -8.66
N ILE A 137 41.37 -18.22 -7.49
CA ILE A 137 40.96 -17.58 -6.23
C ILE A 137 41.21 -16.07 -6.26
N GLU A 138 42.28 -15.60 -6.93
CA GLU A 138 42.56 -14.17 -7.08
C GLU A 138 41.63 -13.51 -8.12
N GLU A 139 41.33 -14.17 -9.24
CA GLU A 139 40.26 -13.72 -10.17
C GLU A 139 38.90 -13.63 -9.44
N ALA A 140 38.54 -14.68 -8.69
CA ALA A 140 37.32 -14.70 -7.88
C ALA A 140 37.33 -13.58 -6.83
N ARG A 141 38.46 -13.34 -6.16
CA ARG A 141 38.60 -12.27 -5.15
C ARG A 141 38.29 -10.91 -5.76
N GLN A 142 38.85 -10.58 -6.92
CA GLN A 142 38.64 -9.27 -7.55
C GLN A 142 37.16 -9.05 -7.90
N LEU A 143 36.51 -10.08 -8.46
CA LEU A 143 35.10 -10.06 -8.86
C LEU A 143 34.12 -10.05 -7.66
N ILE A 144 34.44 -10.73 -6.56
CA ILE A 144 33.58 -10.86 -5.36
C ILE A 144 33.82 -9.72 -4.36
N GLU A 145 35.04 -9.21 -4.22
CA GLU A 145 35.33 -8.12 -3.28
C GLU A 145 34.83 -6.76 -3.79
N SER A 146 34.96 -6.51 -5.10
CA SER A 146 34.59 -5.25 -5.75
C SER A 146 33.67 -5.42 -6.97
N PRO A 147 32.50 -6.09 -6.83
CA PRO A 147 31.59 -6.32 -7.95
C PRO A 147 31.02 -4.99 -8.48
N THR A 148 30.97 -4.84 -9.80
CA THR A 148 30.32 -3.71 -10.49
C THR A 148 28.93 -4.07 -11.00
N SER A 149 28.70 -5.36 -11.23
CA SER A 149 27.48 -5.95 -11.79
C SER A 149 27.17 -7.30 -11.13
N PRO A 150 25.91 -7.80 -11.20
CA PRO A 150 25.58 -9.18 -10.80
C PRO A 150 26.39 -10.23 -11.59
N GLN A 151 26.70 -9.95 -12.86
CA GLN A 151 27.48 -10.84 -13.72
C GLN A 151 28.92 -11.03 -13.21
N ASP A 152 29.50 -10.03 -12.54
CA ASP A 152 30.80 -10.17 -11.87
C ASP A 152 30.71 -11.19 -10.71
N LEU A 153 29.63 -11.14 -9.92
CA LEU A 153 29.41 -12.07 -8.81
C LEU A 153 29.21 -13.51 -9.31
N ASP A 154 28.45 -13.71 -10.39
CA ASP A 154 28.24 -15.03 -10.99
C ASP A 154 29.56 -15.63 -11.51
N ARG A 155 30.34 -14.85 -12.29
CA ARG A 155 31.66 -15.26 -12.80
C ARG A 155 32.68 -15.46 -11.67
N GLY A 156 32.64 -14.61 -10.64
CA GLY A 156 33.48 -14.73 -9.45
C GLY A 156 33.18 -16.01 -8.67
N SER A 157 31.91 -16.37 -8.53
CA SER A 157 31.45 -17.63 -7.92
C SER A 157 31.89 -18.85 -8.72
N GLU A 158 31.82 -18.80 -10.06
CA GLU A 158 32.37 -19.86 -10.93
C GLU A 158 33.89 -20.02 -10.75
N LYS A 159 34.65 -18.93 -10.76
CA LYS A 159 36.10 -18.97 -10.51
C LYS A 159 36.46 -19.44 -9.10
N LEU A 160 35.65 -19.08 -8.11
CA LEU A 160 35.81 -19.57 -6.74
C LEU A 160 35.63 -21.09 -6.68
N LYS A 161 34.62 -21.62 -7.38
CA LYS A 161 34.34 -23.07 -7.49
C LYS A 161 35.45 -23.82 -8.24
N GLU A 162 35.95 -23.28 -9.35
CA GLU A 162 37.12 -23.86 -10.03
C GLU A 162 38.35 -23.88 -9.11
N GLY A 163 38.62 -22.77 -8.41
CA GLY A 163 39.76 -22.62 -7.51
C GLY A 163 39.69 -23.57 -6.31
N LYS A 164 38.52 -23.69 -5.69
CA LYS A 164 38.23 -24.65 -4.61
C LYS A 164 38.46 -26.09 -5.08
N THR A 165 37.92 -26.46 -6.24
CA THR A 165 38.13 -27.79 -6.85
C THR A 165 39.63 -28.10 -7.03
N ALA A 166 40.44 -27.11 -7.40
CA ALA A 166 41.88 -27.26 -7.55
C ALA A 166 42.65 -27.29 -6.21
N LEU A 167 42.14 -26.71 -5.11
CA LEU A 167 42.67 -26.89 -3.75
C LEU A 167 42.31 -28.26 -3.15
N ASP A 168 41.13 -28.78 -3.48
CA ASP A 168 40.63 -30.05 -2.94
C ASP A 168 41.25 -31.26 -3.67
N ALA A 169 41.75 -31.05 -4.89
CA ALA A 169 42.62 -31.99 -5.60
C ALA A 169 44.02 -32.18 -4.96
N ILE A 170 44.41 -31.37 -3.98
CA ILE A 170 45.71 -31.47 -3.30
C ILE A 170 45.63 -32.52 -2.18
N PRO A 171 46.33 -33.67 -2.28
CA PRO A 171 46.12 -34.78 -1.34
C PRO A 171 46.64 -34.49 0.08
N LEU A 172 45.93 -34.97 1.10
CA LEU A 172 46.30 -34.76 2.50
C LEU A 172 47.70 -35.31 2.86
N TRP A 173 48.11 -36.45 2.27
CA TRP A 173 49.45 -37.03 2.49
C TRP A 173 50.58 -36.10 2.01
N PHE A 174 50.35 -35.30 0.96
CA PHE A 174 51.35 -34.36 0.44
C PHE A 174 51.59 -33.18 1.39
N VAL A 175 50.55 -32.77 2.12
CA VAL A 175 50.63 -31.70 3.12
C VAL A 175 51.40 -32.17 4.36
N ALA A 176 51.17 -33.41 4.80
CA ALA A 176 51.81 -34.00 5.97
C ALA A 176 53.33 -34.18 5.78
N ASP A 177 53.74 -34.80 4.66
CA ASP A 177 55.14 -35.15 4.38
C ASP A 177 55.96 -33.97 3.80
N TRP A 178 55.36 -32.80 3.60
CA TRP A 178 55.97 -31.67 2.87
C TRP A 178 57.35 -31.22 3.42
N ALA A 179 57.55 -31.30 4.74
CA ALA A 179 58.83 -30.91 5.36
C ALA A 179 59.99 -31.83 4.93
N GLU A 180 59.75 -33.15 4.82
CA GLU A 180 60.76 -34.08 4.29
C GLU A 180 60.99 -33.83 2.80
N TYR A 181 59.93 -33.69 2.00
CA TYR A 181 60.03 -33.53 0.54
C TYR A 181 60.67 -32.20 0.11
N SER A 182 60.28 -31.07 0.68
CA SER A 182 60.82 -29.75 0.29
C SER A 182 62.33 -29.64 0.47
N SER A 183 62.91 -30.31 1.48
CA SER A 183 64.36 -30.46 1.62
C SER A 183 64.96 -31.40 0.55
N THR A 184 64.32 -32.53 0.30
CA THR A 184 64.79 -33.62 -0.58
C THR A 184 64.78 -33.25 -2.07
N TYR A 185 64.00 -32.26 -2.51
CA TYR A 185 63.94 -31.85 -3.93
C TYR A 185 64.65 -30.53 -4.25
N ARG A 186 65.21 -29.83 -3.26
CA ARG A 186 65.89 -28.53 -3.45
C ARG A 186 67.14 -28.60 -4.36
N TRP A 187 67.76 -29.77 -4.48
CA TRP A 187 68.91 -30.01 -5.37
C TRP A 187 68.52 -30.18 -6.86
N VAL A 188 67.22 -30.36 -7.16
CA VAL A 188 66.72 -30.58 -8.53
C VAL A 188 66.45 -29.24 -9.26
N GLY A 189 66.71 -28.10 -8.60
CA GLY A 189 66.64 -26.77 -9.21
C GLY A 189 65.23 -26.25 -9.53
N TYR A 190 64.17 -26.98 -9.16
CA TYR A 190 62.78 -26.58 -9.37
C TYR A 190 62.27 -25.73 -8.19
N ASP A 191 61.78 -24.53 -8.48
CA ASP A 191 61.19 -23.63 -7.48
C ASP A 191 59.71 -23.96 -7.25
N TRP A 192 59.42 -24.58 -6.09
CA TRP A 192 58.07 -24.98 -5.68
C TRP A 192 57.39 -23.83 -4.96
N ARG A 193 56.24 -23.36 -5.48
CA ARG A 193 55.45 -22.29 -4.86
C ARG A 193 54.45 -22.82 -3.83
N PHE A 194 54.19 -24.13 -3.81
CA PHE A 194 53.40 -24.78 -2.77
C PHE A 194 53.98 -24.56 -1.36
N SER A 195 53.09 -24.33 -0.40
CA SER A 195 53.40 -24.48 1.02
C SER A 195 52.14 -24.82 1.82
N PRO A 196 52.23 -25.59 2.93
CA PRO A 196 51.09 -25.85 3.80
C PRO A 196 50.43 -24.58 4.36
N ALA A 197 51.22 -23.55 4.66
CA ALA A 197 50.72 -22.24 5.10
C ALA A 197 49.95 -21.52 3.99
N GLY A 198 50.46 -21.54 2.75
CA GLY A 198 49.77 -20.97 1.59
C GLY A 198 48.49 -21.73 1.23
N LEU A 199 48.50 -23.06 1.31
CA LEU A 199 47.31 -23.90 1.16
C LEU A 199 46.23 -23.56 2.20
N GLN A 200 46.61 -23.45 3.48
CA GLN A 200 45.67 -23.09 4.54
C GLN A 200 45.14 -21.65 4.36
N SER A 201 46.00 -20.70 3.98
CA SER A 201 45.57 -19.33 3.66
C SER A 201 44.60 -19.29 2.48
N ALA A 202 44.83 -20.10 1.44
CA ALA A 202 43.94 -20.20 0.28
C ALA A 202 42.58 -20.81 0.67
N ARG A 203 42.55 -21.87 1.49
CA ARG A 203 41.30 -22.47 2.00
C ARG A 203 40.50 -21.49 2.89
N VAL A 204 41.17 -20.76 3.78
CA VAL A 204 40.53 -19.68 4.57
C VAL A 204 39.98 -18.59 3.66
N LYS A 205 40.73 -18.21 2.60
CA LYS A 205 40.27 -17.19 1.65
C LYS A 205 39.05 -17.66 0.85
N VAL A 206 39.00 -18.92 0.44
CA VAL A 206 37.82 -19.52 -0.19
C VAL A 206 36.60 -19.39 0.72
N GLY A 207 36.69 -19.80 1.99
CA GLY A 207 35.56 -19.69 2.93
C GLY A 207 35.06 -18.25 3.15
N GLN A 208 35.97 -17.26 3.17
CA GLN A 208 35.61 -15.84 3.23
C GLN A 208 34.85 -15.38 1.98
N LEU A 209 35.29 -15.81 0.79
CA LEU A 209 34.65 -15.45 -0.48
C LEU A 209 33.32 -16.18 -0.66
N GLU A 210 33.19 -17.44 -0.25
CA GLU A 210 31.92 -18.20 -0.26
C GLU A 210 30.87 -17.51 0.63
N ALA A 211 31.27 -17.08 1.83
CA ALA A 211 30.39 -16.31 2.73
C ALA A 211 29.96 -14.97 2.13
N LYS A 212 30.85 -14.26 1.43
CA LYS A 212 30.48 -13.00 0.75
C LYS A 212 29.56 -13.23 -0.45
N VAL A 213 29.81 -14.24 -1.28
CA VAL A 213 28.91 -14.62 -2.39
C VAL A 213 27.52 -14.93 -1.86
N PHE A 214 27.41 -15.71 -0.78
CA PHE A 214 26.13 -16.00 -0.14
C PHE A 214 25.43 -14.73 0.37
N GLN A 215 26.16 -13.78 0.98
CA GLN A 215 25.59 -12.50 1.41
C GLN A 215 25.06 -11.66 0.22
N GLU A 216 25.85 -11.54 -0.84
CA GLU A 216 25.48 -10.80 -2.05
C GLU A 216 24.27 -11.44 -2.77
N GLN A 217 24.24 -12.77 -2.90
CA GLN A 217 23.12 -13.50 -3.51
C GLN A 217 21.81 -13.34 -2.72
N ASN A 218 21.86 -13.44 -1.38
CA ASN A 218 20.68 -13.19 -0.55
C ASN A 218 20.19 -11.74 -0.64
N ALA A 219 21.12 -10.77 -0.68
CA ALA A 219 20.78 -9.36 -0.87
C ALA A 219 20.17 -9.09 -2.26
N GLN A 220 20.70 -9.73 -3.32
CA GLN A 220 20.18 -9.64 -4.68
C GLN A 220 18.79 -10.28 -4.81
N GLN A 221 18.56 -11.44 -4.20
CA GLN A 221 17.23 -12.07 -4.16
C GLN A 221 16.22 -11.19 -3.41
N THR A 222 16.64 -10.56 -2.30
CA THR A 222 15.79 -9.61 -1.55
C THR A 222 15.46 -8.39 -2.40
N LEU A 223 16.44 -7.81 -3.10
CA LEU A 223 16.26 -6.69 -4.03
C LEU A 223 15.24 -7.02 -5.13
N VAL A 224 15.40 -8.14 -5.82
CA VAL A 224 14.48 -8.58 -6.90
C VAL A 224 13.06 -8.84 -6.36
N THR A 225 12.94 -9.38 -5.15
CA THR A 225 11.64 -9.65 -4.52
C THR A 225 10.92 -8.36 -4.13
N ALA A 226 11.61 -7.45 -3.45
CA ALA A 226 11.06 -6.19 -2.99
C ALA A 226 10.75 -5.23 -4.14
N ASP A 227 11.58 -5.19 -5.19
CA ASP A 227 11.35 -4.39 -6.40
C ASP A 227 10.11 -4.88 -7.18
N ARG A 228 9.92 -6.20 -7.29
CA ARG A 228 8.69 -6.78 -7.85
C ARG A 228 7.47 -6.45 -7.00
N GLY A 229 7.58 -6.54 -5.67
CA GLY A 229 6.52 -6.15 -4.73
C GLY A 229 6.13 -4.68 -4.89
N LEU A 230 7.12 -3.80 -4.97
CA LEU A 230 6.96 -2.35 -5.21
C LEU A 230 6.24 -2.07 -6.53
N THR A 231 6.64 -2.72 -7.64
CA THR A 231 5.96 -2.57 -8.94
C THR A 231 4.52 -3.09 -8.90
N THR A 232 4.29 -4.23 -8.24
CA THR A 232 2.95 -4.83 -8.11
C THR A 232 2.01 -3.93 -7.30
N ALA A 233 2.48 -3.40 -6.16
CA ALA A 233 1.72 -2.50 -5.32
C ALA A 233 1.35 -1.19 -6.04
N LYS A 234 2.29 -0.58 -6.77
CA LYS A 234 2.03 0.58 -7.65
C LYS A 234 0.95 0.28 -8.68
N SER A 235 1.02 -0.87 -9.36
CA SER A 235 0.04 -1.28 -10.38
C SER A 235 -1.35 -1.53 -9.79
N GLN A 236 -1.43 -2.21 -8.63
CA GLN A 236 -2.69 -2.46 -7.93
C GLN A 236 -3.37 -1.16 -7.50
N TYR A 237 -2.59 -0.22 -6.96
CA TYR A 237 -3.07 1.10 -6.57
C TYR A 237 -3.69 1.88 -7.75
N GLN A 238 -3.04 1.85 -8.91
CA GLN A 238 -3.52 2.55 -10.12
C GLN A 238 -4.77 1.90 -10.73
N GLN A 239 -4.89 0.56 -10.68
CA GLN A 239 -5.96 -0.17 -11.37
C GLN A 239 -7.28 -0.23 -10.58
N THR A 240 -7.25 -0.17 -9.24
CA THR A 240 -8.46 -0.33 -8.43
C THR A 240 -9.24 0.97 -8.19
N GLN A 241 -10.57 0.87 -8.29
CA GLN A 241 -11.52 1.94 -7.94
C GLN A 241 -11.96 1.86 -6.46
N SER A 242 -11.65 0.76 -5.77
CA SER A 242 -12.04 0.51 -4.38
C SER A 242 -11.09 1.18 -3.39
N ALA A 243 -11.63 1.99 -2.47
CA ALA A 243 -10.86 2.67 -1.44
C ALA A 243 -10.13 1.68 -0.50
N THR A 244 -10.79 0.56 -0.16
CA THR A 244 -10.20 -0.50 0.66
C THR A 244 -8.99 -1.13 -0.02
N ASP A 245 -9.08 -1.42 -1.32
CA ASP A 245 -7.99 -2.06 -2.05
C ASP A 245 -6.83 -1.09 -2.34
N ARG A 246 -7.12 0.21 -2.52
CA ARG A 246 -6.08 1.25 -2.53
C ARG A 246 -5.30 1.28 -1.23
N LYS A 247 -5.98 1.18 -0.08
CA LYS A 247 -5.35 1.15 1.25
C LYS A 247 -4.45 -0.08 1.42
N ILE A 248 -4.87 -1.25 0.94
CA ILE A 248 -4.06 -2.48 0.93
C ILE A 248 -2.84 -2.32 0.02
N ALA A 249 -3.01 -1.76 -1.18
CA ALA A 249 -1.90 -1.51 -2.12
C ALA A 249 -0.86 -0.52 -1.55
N VAL A 250 -1.30 0.52 -0.83
CA VAL A 250 -0.41 1.46 -0.12
C VAL A 250 0.36 0.76 1.01
N GLN A 251 -0.27 -0.12 1.78
CA GLN A 251 0.43 -0.93 2.79
C GLN A 251 1.48 -1.86 2.16
N ALA A 252 1.15 -2.50 1.03
CA ALA A 252 2.09 -3.33 0.28
C ALA A 252 3.27 -2.53 -0.30
N TRP A 253 3.03 -1.29 -0.77
CA TRP A 253 4.07 -0.38 -1.24
C TRP A 253 5.03 -0.03 -0.10
N GLN A 254 4.51 0.40 1.06
CA GLN A 254 5.34 0.72 2.23
C GLN A 254 6.19 -0.49 2.67
N ALA A 255 5.59 -1.67 2.76
CA ALA A 255 6.32 -2.90 3.09
C ALA A 255 7.45 -3.22 2.09
N ALA A 256 7.26 -2.96 0.80
CA ALA A 256 8.30 -3.12 -0.22
C ALA A 256 9.43 -2.08 -0.09
N ILE A 257 9.12 -0.84 0.28
CA ILE A 257 10.14 0.18 0.62
C ILE A 257 10.97 -0.26 1.83
N ASP A 258 10.33 -0.80 2.86
CA ASP A 258 11.01 -1.23 4.09
C ASP A 258 11.88 -2.47 3.85
N GLN A 259 11.43 -3.41 3.00
CA GLN A 259 12.27 -4.53 2.54
C GLN A 259 13.51 -4.04 1.77
N LEU A 260 13.37 -3.07 0.86
CA LEU A 260 14.53 -2.46 0.18
C LEU A 260 15.48 -1.75 1.16
N ALA A 261 14.93 -1.08 2.17
CA ALA A 261 15.72 -0.36 3.17
C ALA A 261 16.51 -1.29 4.11
N GLN A 262 16.05 -2.53 4.32
CA GLN A 262 16.72 -3.55 5.12
C GLN A 262 17.92 -4.22 4.42
N ILE A 263 18.10 -4.03 3.11
CA ILE A 263 19.20 -4.68 2.36
C ILE A 263 20.54 -4.05 2.76
N PRO A 264 21.54 -4.83 3.25
CA PRO A 264 22.79 -4.28 3.76
C PRO A 264 23.58 -3.49 2.71
N SER A 265 23.82 -2.20 2.99
CA SER A 265 24.48 -1.24 2.08
C SER A 265 25.94 -1.59 1.71
N THR A 266 26.54 -2.56 2.40
CA THR A 266 27.84 -3.16 2.07
C THR A 266 27.81 -3.99 0.78
N THR A 267 26.64 -4.52 0.41
CA THR A 267 26.42 -5.35 -0.79
C THR A 267 26.19 -4.50 -2.04
N LEU A 268 26.42 -5.05 -3.23
CA LEU A 268 26.07 -4.40 -4.50
C LEU A 268 24.56 -4.14 -4.57
N ALA A 269 23.76 -5.16 -4.24
CA ALA A 269 22.31 -5.06 -4.20
C ALA A 269 21.82 -3.98 -3.21
N GLY A 270 22.46 -3.86 -2.04
CA GLY A 270 22.15 -2.82 -1.05
C GLY A 270 22.40 -1.41 -1.56
N LYS A 271 23.48 -1.16 -2.32
CA LYS A 271 23.75 0.15 -2.93
C LYS A 271 22.64 0.56 -3.91
N ILE A 272 22.19 -0.39 -4.74
CA ILE A 272 21.07 -0.21 -5.67
C ILE A 272 19.75 0.01 -4.90
N ALA A 273 19.52 -0.76 -3.83
CA ALA A 273 18.33 -0.66 -3.00
C ALA A 273 18.20 0.72 -2.33
N GLN A 274 19.27 1.26 -1.74
CA GLN A 274 19.23 2.57 -1.10
C GLN A 274 18.94 3.71 -2.10
N GLN A 275 19.42 3.62 -3.34
CA GLN A 275 19.02 4.56 -4.41
C GLN A 275 17.51 4.47 -4.71
N LYS A 276 16.97 3.25 -4.84
CA LYS A 276 15.53 3.02 -5.07
C LYS A 276 14.65 3.44 -3.89
N VAL A 277 15.13 3.32 -2.64
CA VAL A 277 14.41 3.77 -1.44
C VAL A 277 14.17 5.28 -1.46
N VAL A 278 15.12 6.08 -1.96
CA VAL A 278 14.97 7.55 -2.02
C VAL A 278 13.90 8.00 -3.01
N SER A 279 13.83 7.40 -4.21
CA SER A 279 12.74 7.70 -5.16
C SER A 279 11.41 7.14 -4.69
N ALA A 280 11.37 5.86 -4.28
CA ALA A 280 10.14 5.21 -3.86
C ALA A 280 9.48 5.88 -2.65
N LYS A 281 10.26 6.41 -1.68
CA LYS A 281 9.72 7.19 -0.55
C LYS A 281 9.11 8.53 -0.98
N ARG A 282 9.68 9.21 -1.98
CA ARG A 282 9.13 10.47 -2.51
C ARG A 282 7.78 10.23 -3.20
N GLU A 283 7.73 9.26 -4.10
CA GLU A 283 6.51 8.87 -4.81
C GLU A 283 5.41 8.39 -3.83
N PHE A 284 5.80 7.65 -2.78
CA PHE A 284 4.90 7.22 -1.72
C PHE A 284 4.33 8.40 -0.90
N GLN A 285 5.16 9.38 -0.55
CA GLN A 285 4.73 10.58 0.17
C GLN A 285 3.74 11.44 -0.64
N GLU A 286 3.97 11.57 -1.95
CA GLU A 286 3.07 12.26 -2.87
C GLU A 286 1.68 11.59 -2.90
N ILE A 287 1.64 10.27 -3.09
CA ILE A 287 0.38 9.52 -3.18
C ILE A 287 -0.33 9.38 -1.83
N ALA A 288 0.39 9.20 -0.72
CA ALA A 288 -0.18 9.22 0.62
C ALA A 288 -0.78 10.60 0.97
N GLY A 289 -0.14 11.69 0.50
CA GLY A 289 -0.67 13.05 0.60
C GLY A 289 -1.97 13.24 -0.18
N LEU A 290 -2.01 12.79 -1.44
CA LEU A 290 -3.21 12.82 -2.27
C LEU A 290 -4.37 12.02 -1.66
N LEU A 291 -4.12 10.82 -1.13
CA LEU A 291 -5.16 10.01 -0.48
C LEU A 291 -5.75 10.70 0.76
N ALA A 292 -4.91 11.25 1.63
CA ALA A 292 -5.36 12.02 2.79
C ALA A 292 -6.08 13.32 2.40
N GLY A 293 -5.77 13.87 1.22
CA GLY A 293 -6.52 14.94 0.56
C GLY A 293 -7.93 14.47 0.18
N ASN A 294 -8.03 13.45 -0.67
CA ASN A 294 -9.31 12.96 -1.22
C ASN A 294 -10.26 12.39 -0.14
N GLU A 295 -9.76 11.71 0.90
CA GLU A 295 -10.62 11.31 2.05
C GLU A 295 -11.22 12.54 2.75
N ARG A 296 -10.42 13.60 2.95
CA ARG A 296 -10.89 14.86 3.53
C ARG A 296 -11.86 15.62 2.61
N THR A 297 -11.59 15.65 1.30
CA THR A 297 -12.50 16.24 0.31
C THR A 297 -13.86 15.56 0.34
N ASN A 298 -13.89 14.22 0.33
CA ASN A 298 -15.14 13.45 0.40
C ASN A 298 -15.92 13.70 1.70
N ALA A 299 -15.23 13.83 2.84
CA ALA A 299 -15.87 14.18 4.11
C ALA A 299 -16.53 15.58 4.05
N TYR A 300 -15.87 16.57 3.47
CA TYR A 300 -16.43 17.93 3.30
C TYR A 300 -17.58 17.97 2.28
N LEU A 301 -17.49 17.22 1.18
CA LEU A 301 -18.59 17.08 0.20
C LEU A 301 -19.83 16.46 0.87
N THR A 302 -19.65 15.38 1.64
CA THR A 302 -20.74 14.68 2.32
C THR A 302 -21.40 15.57 3.39
N ALA A 303 -20.61 16.19 4.26
CA ALA A 303 -21.12 17.11 5.28
C ALA A 303 -21.82 18.33 4.67
N GLY A 304 -21.30 18.87 3.56
CA GLY A 304 -21.95 19.93 2.79
C GLY A 304 -23.32 19.50 2.25
N LEU A 305 -23.40 18.29 1.67
CA LEU A 305 -24.63 17.74 1.09
C LEU A 305 -25.71 17.41 2.14
N GLU A 306 -25.33 16.85 3.29
CA GLU A 306 -26.28 16.57 4.38
C GLU A 306 -26.93 17.87 4.91
N LEU A 307 -26.11 18.91 5.12
CA LEU A 307 -26.57 20.23 5.56
C LEU A 307 -27.48 20.91 4.53
N SER A 308 -27.17 20.81 3.24
CA SER A 308 -28.02 21.38 2.17
C SER A 308 -29.35 20.63 2.04
N THR A 309 -29.34 19.30 2.13
CA THR A 309 -30.54 18.47 2.11
C THR A 309 -31.48 18.83 3.26
N LYS A 310 -30.94 18.96 4.47
CA LYS A 310 -31.70 19.39 5.66
C LYS A 310 -32.25 20.81 5.52
N ALA A 311 -31.48 21.74 4.95
CA ALA A 311 -31.92 23.11 4.69
C ALA A 311 -33.08 23.17 3.68
N ALA A 312 -32.96 22.41 2.58
CA ALA A 312 -34.02 22.27 1.57
C ALA A 312 -35.28 21.62 2.17
N GLU A 313 -35.12 20.62 3.04
CA GLU A 313 -36.23 19.94 3.73
C GLU A 313 -37.01 20.84 4.68
N LEU A 314 -36.31 21.58 5.54
CA LEU A 314 -36.95 22.55 6.45
C LEU A 314 -37.65 23.68 5.68
N GLY A 315 -37.16 24.02 4.48
CA GLY A 315 -37.75 25.01 3.58
C GLY A 315 -38.96 24.54 2.76
N ARG A 316 -39.25 23.23 2.68
CA ARG A 316 -40.46 22.72 2.00
C ARG A 316 -41.73 23.28 2.65
N ASN A 317 -42.81 23.40 1.86
CA ASN A 317 -44.14 23.84 2.31
C ASN A 317 -44.18 25.22 3.03
N PRO A 318 -43.73 26.32 2.38
CA PRO A 318 -43.94 27.68 2.89
C PRO A 318 -45.45 28.05 2.94
N PRO A 319 -45.87 29.05 3.72
CA PRO A 319 -45.05 30.08 4.40
C PRO A 319 -44.46 29.62 5.74
N HIS A 320 -43.23 30.06 6.02
CA HIS A 320 -42.56 29.89 7.31
C HIS A 320 -42.26 31.23 7.97
N SER A 321 -42.22 31.25 9.31
CA SER A 321 -41.80 32.40 10.12
C SER A 321 -40.36 32.83 9.84
N ALA A 322 -40.02 34.10 10.10
CA ALA A 322 -38.67 34.63 9.92
C ALA A 322 -37.59 33.81 10.65
N ASP A 323 -37.84 33.34 11.88
CA ASP A 323 -36.89 32.53 12.66
C ASP A 323 -36.58 31.18 12.01
N ARG A 324 -37.59 30.48 11.51
CA ARG A 324 -37.41 29.24 10.74
C ARG A 324 -36.62 29.49 9.44
N TRP A 325 -36.83 30.61 8.75
CA TRP A 325 -35.98 30.98 7.62
C TRP A 325 -34.53 31.32 8.03
N ARG A 326 -34.29 31.89 9.22
CA ARG A 326 -32.94 32.11 9.77
C ARG A 326 -32.23 30.79 10.11
N GLU A 327 -32.94 29.79 10.63
CA GLU A 327 -32.42 28.42 10.80
C GLU A 327 -31.99 27.83 9.45
N ILE A 328 -32.86 27.92 8.44
CA ILE A 328 -32.57 27.43 7.08
C ILE A 328 -31.37 28.18 6.47
N SER A 329 -31.27 29.51 6.63
CA SER A 329 -30.11 30.32 6.22
C SER A 329 -28.82 29.82 6.88
N THR A 330 -28.88 29.49 8.18
CA THR A 330 -27.73 29.01 8.95
C THR A 330 -27.23 27.66 8.41
N LEU A 331 -28.12 26.75 8.02
CA LEU A 331 -27.75 25.46 7.44
C LEU A 331 -27.13 25.60 6.04
N TRP A 332 -27.67 26.46 5.17
CA TRP A 332 -27.05 26.78 3.89
C TRP A 332 -25.65 27.39 4.05
N GLU A 333 -25.47 28.30 5.02
CA GLU A 333 -24.17 28.89 5.32
C GLU A 333 -23.17 27.89 5.93
N GLN A 334 -23.63 26.93 6.75
CA GLN A 334 -22.79 25.84 7.24
C GLN A 334 -22.37 24.92 6.09
N SER A 335 -23.30 24.59 5.19
CA SER A 335 -23.05 23.77 4.00
C SER A 335 -22.00 24.39 3.07
N ILE A 336 -22.16 25.68 2.74
CA ILE A 336 -21.18 26.48 1.97
C ILE A 336 -19.80 26.45 2.63
N ARG A 337 -19.72 26.62 3.96
CA ARG A 337 -18.44 26.61 4.68
C ARG A 337 -17.71 25.26 4.66
N GLN A 338 -18.40 24.13 4.51
CA GLN A 338 -17.76 22.83 4.31
C GLN A 338 -17.11 22.76 2.92
N LEU A 339 -17.86 23.13 1.88
CA LEU A 339 -17.36 23.12 0.50
C LEU A 339 -16.19 24.09 0.29
N GLU A 340 -16.16 25.22 1.01
CA GLU A 340 -15.06 26.18 1.02
C GLU A 340 -13.76 25.65 1.69
N GLN A 341 -13.78 24.49 2.37
CA GLN A 341 -12.56 23.82 2.85
C GLN A 341 -11.86 22.97 1.78
N ILE A 342 -12.51 22.73 0.64
CA ILE A 342 -11.98 21.85 -0.42
C ILE A 342 -10.97 22.64 -1.25
N THR A 343 -9.72 22.16 -1.30
CA THR A 343 -8.62 22.86 -1.96
C THR A 343 -8.40 22.37 -3.40
N PRO A 344 -7.76 23.16 -4.28
CA PRO A 344 -7.42 22.73 -5.65
C PRO A 344 -6.42 21.56 -5.77
N GLN A 345 -6.00 20.95 -4.65
CA GLN A 345 -5.12 19.78 -4.63
C GLN A 345 -5.83 18.48 -5.06
N ASP A 346 -7.17 18.47 -5.01
CA ASP A 346 -8.05 17.43 -5.55
C ASP A 346 -8.87 18.06 -6.70
N PRO A 347 -8.45 17.95 -7.97
CA PRO A 347 -9.06 18.68 -9.07
C PRO A 347 -10.52 18.32 -9.33
N ASP A 348 -10.89 17.04 -9.15
CA ASP A 348 -12.25 16.55 -9.39
C ASP A 348 -13.18 16.95 -8.23
N GLY A 349 -12.74 16.76 -6.99
CA GLY A 349 -13.50 17.17 -5.81
C GLY A 349 -13.66 18.70 -5.72
N TYR A 350 -12.64 19.47 -6.08
CA TYR A 350 -12.71 20.93 -6.16
C TYR A 350 -13.69 21.40 -7.24
N LYS A 351 -13.71 20.76 -8.41
CA LYS A 351 -14.63 21.09 -9.50
C LYS A 351 -16.10 20.91 -9.09
N GLU A 352 -16.43 19.80 -8.42
CA GLU A 352 -17.79 19.56 -7.94
C GLU A 352 -18.16 20.49 -6.76
N ALA A 353 -17.21 20.79 -5.87
CA ALA A 353 -17.40 21.78 -4.82
C ALA A 353 -17.76 23.17 -5.37
N GLN A 354 -17.09 23.63 -6.45
CA GLN A 354 -17.43 24.91 -7.10
C GLN A 354 -18.81 24.89 -7.76
N ARG A 355 -19.24 23.75 -8.32
CA ARG A 355 -20.60 23.58 -8.87
C ARG A 355 -21.66 23.75 -7.79
N LEU A 356 -21.51 23.01 -6.68
CA LEU A 356 -22.42 23.04 -5.53
C LEU A 356 -22.41 24.41 -4.82
N LEU A 357 -21.26 25.07 -4.71
CA LEU A 357 -21.15 26.42 -4.12
C LEU A 357 -22.00 27.45 -4.87
N SER A 358 -22.09 27.37 -6.20
CA SER A 358 -22.97 28.24 -6.99
C SER A 358 -24.45 28.02 -6.65
N GLU A 359 -24.86 26.75 -6.62
CA GLU A 359 -26.23 26.29 -6.32
C GLU A 359 -26.68 26.68 -4.90
N TYR A 360 -25.83 26.45 -3.90
CA TYR A 360 -26.13 26.71 -2.50
C TYR A 360 -26.13 28.21 -2.18
N ARG A 361 -25.26 29.00 -2.82
CA ARG A 361 -25.27 30.48 -2.70
C ARG A 361 -26.55 31.08 -3.30
N ALA A 362 -27.07 30.54 -4.40
CA ALA A 362 -28.37 30.96 -4.94
C ALA A 362 -29.52 30.65 -3.98
N SER A 363 -29.55 29.43 -3.40
CA SER A 363 -30.54 29.01 -2.40
C SER A 363 -30.51 29.90 -1.14
N LEU A 364 -29.32 30.26 -0.66
CA LEU A 364 -29.12 31.17 0.46
C LEU A 364 -29.66 32.59 0.17
N ILE A 365 -29.48 33.10 -1.05
CA ILE A 365 -30.03 34.40 -1.47
C ILE A 365 -31.56 34.37 -1.45
N GLU A 366 -32.18 33.30 -1.96
CA GLU A 366 -33.65 33.15 -1.93
C GLU A 366 -34.19 33.14 -0.49
N VAL A 367 -33.55 32.38 0.41
CA VAL A 367 -33.92 32.31 1.83
C VAL A 367 -33.79 33.69 2.50
N ARG A 368 -32.72 34.44 2.23
CA ARG A 368 -32.54 35.80 2.76
C ARG A 368 -33.60 36.79 2.25
N ILE A 369 -34.04 36.65 0.99
CA ILE A 369 -35.18 37.41 0.44
C ILE A 369 -36.48 37.04 1.17
N ARG A 370 -36.69 35.76 1.49
CA ARG A 370 -37.87 35.28 2.25
C ARG A 370 -37.89 35.83 3.69
N ILE A 371 -36.75 35.85 4.40
CA ILE A 371 -36.63 36.50 5.72
C ILE A 371 -37.06 37.97 5.62
N LYS A 372 -36.49 38.72 4.67
CA LYS A 372 -36.78 40.15 4.49
C LYS A 372 -38.27 40.40 4.20
N ASN A 373 -38.88 39.62 3.30
CA ASN A 373 -40.30 39.73 2.96
C ASN A 373 -41.21 39.48 4.17
N GLU A 374 -40.89 38.48 4.99
CA GLU A 374 -41.66 38.13 6.20
C GLU A 374 -41.56 39.24 7.26
N GLU A 375 -40.37 39.78 7.51
CA GLU A 375 -40.22 40.91 8.43
C GLU A 375 -40.88 42.21 7.93
N GLU A 376 -40.79 42.51 6.62
CA GLU A 376 -41.46 43.65 6.01
C GLU A 376 -42.99 43.53 6.15
N ALA A 377 -43.53 42.33 5.93
CA ALA A 377 -44.95 42.05 6.17
C ALA A 377 -45.34 42.30 7.63
N ILE A 378 -44.61 41.73 8.60
CA ILE A 378 -44.89 41.89 10.04
C ILE A 378 -44.90 43.37 10.42
N ARG A 379 -43.86 44.14 10.02
CA ARG A 379 -43.78 45.59 10.27
C ARG A 379 -44.95 46.36 9.64
N ALA A 380 -45.37 46.01 8.42
CA ALA A 380 -46.50 46.65 7.74
C ALA A 380 -47.84 46.36 8.43
N VAL A 381 -48.12 45.10 8.79
CA VAL A 381 -49.35 44.71 9.49
C VAL A 381 -49.40 45.32 10.89
N GLU A 382 -48.29 45.38 11.62
CA GLU A 382 -48.23 46.11 12.89
C GLU A 382 -48.49 47.62 12.72
N SER A 383 -47.90 48.24 11.69
CA SER A 383 -48.12 49.67 11.37
C SER A 383 -49.60 49.94 11.10
N ALA A 384 -50.24 49.10 10.29
CA ALA A 384 -51.66 49.14 10.01
C ALA A 384 -52.50 48.98 11.31
N ASN A 385 -52.17 48.01 12.17
CA ASN A 385 -52.90 47.81 13.44
C ASN A 385 -52.74 48.99 14.41
N ARG A 386 -51.57 49.64 14.47
CA ARG A 386 -51.36 50.87 15.26
C ARG A 386 -52.21 52.02 14.72
N GLN A 387 -52.15 52.27 13.41
CA GLN A 387 -52.97 53.30 12.75
C GLN A 387 -54.48 53.06 12.91
N ILE A 388 -54.94 51.81 12.86
CA ILE A 388 -56.35 51.44 13.15
C ILE A 388 -56.70 51.79 14.60
N ALA A 389 -55.86 51.41 15.58
CA ALA A 389 -56.11 51.70 16.99
C ALA A 389 -56.11 53.20 17.31
N ASP A 390 -55.24 53.97 16.66
CA ASP A 390 -55.16 55.43 16.81
C ASP A 390 -56.34 56.13 16.11
N LEU A 391 -56.82 55.61 14.98
CA LEU A 391 -58.06 56.07 14.33
C LEU A 391 -59.25 55.88 15.27
N TRP A 392 -59.40 54.71 15.89
CA TRP A 392 -60.50 54.45 16.82
C TRP A 392 -60.42 55.30 18.09
N ARG A 393 -59.24 55.48 18.67
CA ARG A 393 -59.06 56.31 19.89
C ARG A 393 -59.44 57.78 19.66
N ASN A 394 -59.23 58.28 18.44
CA ASN A 394 -59.53 59.66 18.06
C ASN A 394 -60.88 59.80 17.32
N PHE A 395 -61.70 58.74 17.22
CA PHE A 395 -62.96 58.80 16.48
C PHE A 395 -64.04 59.52 17.31
N PRO A 396 -64.59 60.65 16.85
CA PRO A 396 -65.49 61.46 17.65
C PRO A 396 -66.92 60.93 17.64
N THR A 397 -67.62 61.08 18.76
CA THR A 397 -69.02 60.67 18.96
C THR A 397 -70.05 61.45 18.12
N LYS A 398 -69.63 62.52 17.41
CA LYS A 398 -70.41 63.19 16.38
C LYS A 398 -69.60 63.27 15.09
N LEU A 399 -70.14 62.69 14.02
CA LEU A 399 -69.51 62.63 12.70
C LEU A 399 -69.67 63.98 11.99
N SER A 400 -68.60 64.78 11.94
CA SER A 400 -68.53 65.97 11.08
C SER A 400 -67.83 65.66 9.74
N PRO A 401 -68.02 66.46 8.68
CA PRO A 401 -67.33 66.28 7.40
C PRO A 401 -65.79 66.25 7.52
N GLU A 402 -65.21 67.10 8.36
CA GLU A 402 -63.77 67.14 8.62
C GLU A 402 -63.26 65.85 9.29
N ASN A 403 -63.99 65.35 10.28
CA ASN A 403 -63.64 64.14 11.01
C ASN A 403 -63.77 62.90 10.11
N ARG A 404 -64.80 62.87 9.28
CA ARG A 404 -65.02 61.88 8.22
C ARG A 404 -63.89 61.88 7.19
N ASN A 405 -63.49 63.05 6.69
CA ASN A 405 -62.39 63.17 5.72
C ASN A 405 -61.04 62.74 6.31
N ARG A 406 -60.75 63.06 7.58
CA ARG A 406 -59.55 62.57 8.28
C ARG A 406 -59.55 61.05 8.46
N ALA A 407 -60.71 60.45 8.78
CA ALA A 407 -60.84 58.99 8.85
C ALA A 407 -60.64 58.32 7.49
N ILE A 408 -61.18 58.88 6.40
CA ILE A 408 -60.98 58.39 5.03
C ILE A 408 -59.50 58.43 4.64
N ALA A 409 -58.80 59.55 4.87
CA ALA A 409 -57.36 59.67 4.59
C ALA A 409 -56.53 58.65 5.39
N SER A 410 -56.87 58.45 6.67
CA SER A 410 -56.21 57.46 7.53
C SER A 410 -56.44 56.02 7.05
N LEU A 411 -57.65 55.69 6.58
CA LEU A 411 -57.94 54.36 6.02
C LEU A 411 -57.23 54.12 4.68
N PHE A 412 -57.03 55.14 3.84
CA PHE A 412 -56.17 55.02 2.66
C PHE A 412 -54.70 54.74 3.03
N SER A 413 -54.16 55.42 4.05
CA SER A 413 -52.83 55.12 4.60
C SER A 413 -52.71 53.66 5.08
N ILE A 414 -53.71 53.18 5.84
CA ILE A 414 -53.77 51.79 6.31
C ILE A 414 -53.82 50.79 5.14
N ASN A 415 -54.63 51.03 4.11
CA ASN A 415 -54.66 50.16 2.91
C ASN A 415 -53.29 50.15 2.19
N ALA A 416 -52.63 51.29 2.06
CA ALA A 416 -51.32 51.40 1.41
C ALA A 416 -50.18 50.72 2.21
N GLU A 417 -50.29 50.60 3.54
CA GLU A 417 -49.39 49.73 4.33
C GLU A 417 -49.69 48.25 4.07
N LEU A 418 -50.97 47.84 4.08
CA LEU A 418 -51.36 46.44 3.87
C LEU A 418 -51.02 45.93 2.47
N GLU A 419 -51.01 46.79 1.45
CA GLU A 419 -50.58 46.44 0.09
C GLU A 419 -49.09 46.10 -0.05
N LYS A 420 -48.24 46.48 0.92
CA LYS A 420 -46.83 46.07 0.97
C LYS A 420 -46.65 44.59 1.37
N VAL A 421 -47.70 43.94 1.88
CA VAL A 421 -47.64 42.56 2.37
C VAL A 421 -47.67 41.58 1.20
N LYS A 422 -46.49 41.08 0.83
CA LYS A 422 -46.27 40.11 -0.25
C LYS A 422 -46.92 38.76 0.05
N SER A 423 -47.41 38.08 -0.99
CA SER A 423 -47.87 36.70 -0.92
C SER A 423 -46.74 35.75 -0.52
N GLY A 424 -47.08 34.63 0.14
CA GLY A 424 -46.10 33.67 0.66
C GLY A 424 -45.45 34.07 1.99
N THR A 425 -45.96 35.12 2.66
CA THR A 425 -45.65 35.46 4.06
C THR A 425 -46.69 34.86 5.02
N THR A 426 -46.33 34.54 6.26
CA THR A 426 -47.23 33.79 7.17
C THR A 426 -48.52 34.56 7.50
N ILE A 427 -48.43 35.88 7.56
CA ILE A 427 -49.54 36.77 7.90
C ILE A 427 -50.31 37.29 6.68
N TYR A 428 -49.97 36.88 5.45
CA TYR A 428 -50.57 37.37 4.22
C TYR A 428 -52.12 37.33 4.23
N LEU A 429 -52.69 36.23 4.70
CA LEU A 429 -54.15 36.05 4.79
C LEU A 429 -54.78 37.06 5.76
N LYS A 430 -54.16 37.29 6.92
CA LYS A 430 -54.60 38.29 7.91
C LYS A 430 -54.46 39.73 7.37
N ALA A 431 -53.43 40.01 6.56
CA ALA A 431 -53.28 41.30 5.91
C ALA A 431 -54.40 41.55 4.89
N ARG A 432 -54.81 40.52 4.13
CA ARG A 432 -55.95 40.59 3.19
C ARG A 432 -57.30 40.71 3.89
N GLU A 433 -57.51 40.01 5.01
CA GLU A 433 -58.66 40.18 5.90
C GLU A 433 -58.80 41.65 6.36
N LEU A 434 -57.74 42.19 6.97
CA LEU A 434 -57.67 43.60 7.37
C LEU A 434 -57.89 44.58 6.20
N GLN A 435 -57.41 44.24 5.00
CA GLN A 435 -57.57 45.08 3.83
C GLN A 435 -59.04 45.12 3.35
N LEU A 436 -59.76 44.00 3.42
CA LEU A 436 -61.19 43.95 3.10
C LEU A 436 -62.02 44.77 4.09
N ASP A 437 -61.74 44.66 5.39
CA ASP A 437 -62.40 45.47 6.44
C ASP A 437 -62.20 46.98 6.21
N VAL A 438 -60.97 47.39 5.92
CA VAL A 438 -60.60 48.78 5.62
C VAL A 438 -61.29 49.28 4.35
N GLN A 439 -61.35 48.46 3.29
CA GLN A 439 -62.06 48.79 2.05
C GLN A 439 -63.59 48.84 2.22
N GLN A 440 -64.17 47.99 3.06
CA GLN A 440 -65.58 48.12 3.42
C GLN A 440 -65.81 49.42 4.19
N LYS A 441 -64.97 49.76 5.18
CA LYS A 441 -65.17 50.96 5.98
C LYS A 441 -64.98 52.26 5.19
N LEU A 442 -64.07 52.26 4.21
CA LEU A 442 -63.98 53.33 3.21
C LEU A 442 -65.29 53.49 2.42
N LYS A 443 -65.88 52.40 1.93
CA LYS A 443 -67.15 52.44 1.17
C LYS A 443 -68.34 52.92 2.03
N GLU A 444 -68.39 52.56 3.31
CA GLU A 444 -69.37 53.09 4.26
C GLU A 444 -69.19 54.60 4.47
N LEU A 445 -67.97 55.05 4.78
CA LEU A 445 -67.65 56.46 5.01
C LEU A 445 -67.74 57.32 3.74
N GLN A 446 -67.72 56.73 2.55
CA GLN A 446 -67.99 57.43 1.29
C GLN A 446 -69.49 57.56 0.98
N LYS A 447 -70.35 56.68 1.50
CA LYS A 447 -71.79 56.64 1.20
C LYS A 447 -72.71 57.37 2.19
N ALA A 448 -72.23 57.71 3.38
CA ALA A 448 -72.99 58.57 4.30
C ALA A 448 -73.28 59.95 3.65
N PRO A 449 -74.38 60.63 4.02
CA PRO A 449 -74.51 62.07 3.78
C PRO A 449 -73.44 62.84 4.55
#